data_AF-A0A940VWG7-F1
#
_entry.id   AF-A0A940VWG7-F1
#
_cell.length_a   1.000
_cell.length_b   1.000
_cell.length_c   1.000
_cell.angle_alpha   90.00
_cell.angle_beta   90.00
_cell.angle_gamma   90.00
#
_symmetry.space_group_name_H-M   'P 1'
#
loop_
_entity.id
_entity.type
_entity.pdbx_description
1 polymer ?
#
loop_
_entity_poly.entity_id
_entity_poly.type
_entity_poly.pdbx_seq_one_letter_code
_entity_poly.pdbx_strand_id
1 'polypeptide(L)'
;MISLRLESLGRLALPAALSLCAAAVASASEGGGAHGGVGIPWGEVLKQAVNLAILAGVLVYFLRKPVSSFLAERSALLRKAIDDAAKARAEAAEKLSAVEARVARLSGEIAQMNERMDAEARAEAEQIRKSYAAEIAGIRAQAEFTGQQEIKKAREELRREASELSARAAEELVRRTLTPEDQERLVRENIQEIEGIVR
;
A
#
# COMPACT_ATOMS: atom_id res chain seq x y z
N MET A 1 -8.73 3.07 -52.13
CA MET A 1 -8.65 2.15 -53.29
C MET A 1 -7.64 2.55 -54.37
N ILE A 2 -7.06 3.77 -54.37
CA ILE A 2 -6.09 4.22 -55.39
C ILE A 2 -4.63 3.86 -55.03
N SER A 3 -4.31 3.70 -53.74
CA SER A 3 -2.97 3.34 -53.26
C SER A 3 -2.56 1.90 -53.60
N LEU A 4 -3.50 0.94 -53.60
CA LEU A 4 -3.23 -0.46 -53.97
C LEU A 4 -2.86 -0.66 -55.45
N ARG A 5 -3.27 0.25 -56.34
CA ARG A 5 -2.92 0.17 -57.78
C ARG A 5 -1.52 0.71 -58.08
N LEU A 6 -0.93 1.51 -57.19
CA LEU A 6 0.42 2.07 -57.39
C LEU A 6 1.51 1.07 -57.01
N GLU A 7 1.28 0.28 -55.95
CA GLU A 7 2.19 -0.79 -55.53
C GLU A 7 2.20 -1.98 -56.51
N SER A 8 1.05 -2.31 -57.11
CA SER A 8 0.97 -3.35 -58.14
C SER A 8 1.67 -2.93 -59.44
N LEU A 9 1.60 -1.64 -59.80
CA LEU A 9 2.34 -1.07 -60.94
C LEU A 9 3.85 -1.06 -60.71
N GLY A 10 4.33 -0.79 -59.49
CA GLY A 10 5.76 -0.85 -59.15
C GLY A 10 6.34 -2.28 -59.19
N ARG A 11 5.59 -3.28 -58.69
CA ARG A 11 5.99 -4.70 -58.71
C ARG A 11 5.99 -5.31 -60.10
N LEU A 12 5.19 -4.78 -61.03
CA LEU A 12 5.19 -5.15 -62.46
C LEU A 12 6.20 -4.34 -63.28
N ALA A 13 6.48 -3.10 -62.88
CA ALA A 13 7.39 -2.23 -63.61
C ALA A 13 8.87 -2.59 -63.42
N LEU A 14 9.28 -3.10 -62.27
CA LEU A 14 10.65 -3.58 -62.07
C LEU A 14 10.99 -4.76 -63.00
N PRO A 15 10.20 -5.85 -63.08
CA PRO A 15 10.45 -6.93 -64.03
C PRO A 15 10.21 -6.49 -65.49
N ALA A 16 9.28 -5.56 -65.75
CA ALA A 16 9.09 -5.00 -67.10
C ALA A 16 10.28 -4.15 -67.55
N ALA A 17 10.88 -3.34 -66.67
CA ALA A 17 12.09 -2.58 -66.95
C ALA A 17 13.30 -3.51 -67.12
N LEU A 18 13.40 -4.59 -66.32
CA LEU A 18 14.45 -5.60 -66.47
C LEU A 18 14.31 -6.36 -67.80
N SER A 19 13.08 -6.72 -68.17
CA SER A 19 12.73 -7.37 -69.44
C SER A 19 12.98 -6.44 -70.64
N LEU A 20 12.69 -5.15 -70.50
CA LEU A 20 12.97 -4.13 -71.52
C LEU A 20 14.48 -3.90 -71.69
N CYS A 21 15.26 -3.93 -70.60
CA CYS A 21 16.72 -3.90 -70.67
C CYS A 21 17.28 -5.16 -71.34
N ALA A 22 16.75 -6.35 -71.04
CA ALA A 22 17.15 -7.59 -71.70
C ALA A 22 16.84 -7.58 -73.20
N ALA A 23 15.66 -7.07 -73.58
CA ALA A 23 15.28 -6.90 -74.98
C ALA A 23 16.17 -5.87 -75.70
N ALA A 24 16.47 -4.73 -75.08
CA ALA A 24 17.37 -3.72 -75.66
C ALA A 24 18.80 -4.23 -75.85
N VAL A 25 19.30 -5.08 -74.94
CA VAL A 25 20.62 -5.74 -75.06
C VAL A 25 20.59 -6.82 -76.15
N ALA A 26 19.52 -7.61 -76.25
CA ALA A 26 19.35 -8.60 -77.31
C ALA A 26 19.28 -7.94 -78.70
N SER A 27 18.56 -6.82 -78.84
CA SER A 27 18.49 -6.06 -80.10
C SER A 27 19.78 -5.29 -80.42
N ALA A 28 20.67 -5.07 -79.44
CA ALA A 28 21.99 -4.48 -79.68
C ALA A 28 23.04 -5.52 -80.13
N SER A 29 22.74 -6.82 -80.00
CA SER A 29 23.60 -7.92 -80.44
C SER A 29 23.43 -8.30 -81.92
N GLU A 30 22.40 -7.82 -82.61
CA GLU A 30 22.16 -8.07 -84.03
C GLU A 30 22.38 -6.79 -84.85
N GLY A 31 23.65 -6.35 -84.87
CA GLY A 31 24.16 -5.26 -85.70
C GLY A 31 25.57 -5.55 -86.19
N GLY A 32 25.84 -6.81 -86.57
CA GLY A 32 27.10 -7.22 -87.20
C GLY A 32 27.05 -7.02 -88.71
N GLY A 33 27.17 -5.77 -89.17
CA GLY A 33 27.23 -5.41 -90.59
C GLY A 33 28.66 -5.09 -91.05
N ALA A 34 29.27 -6.04 -91.76
CA ALA A 34 30.37 -5.89 -92.72
C ALA A 34 31.67 -5.20 -92.25
N HIS A 35 32.70 -6.02 -91.99
CA HIS A 35 34.09 -5.60 -92.00
C HIS A 35 34.49 -4.98 -93.35
N GLY A 36 34.91 -3.71 -93.31
CA GLY A 36 35.47 -3.01 -94.46
C GLY A 36 36.01 -1.62 -94.11
N GLY A 37 36.93 -1.52 -93.15
CA GLY A 37 37.69 -0.28 -92.90
C GLY A 37 38.11 -0.09 -91.44
N VAL A 38 39.40 0.16 -91.20
CA VAL A 38 39.95 0.58 -89.90
C VAL A 38 39.47 2.00 -89.61
N GLY A 39 38.29 2.12 -89.01
CA GLY A 39 37.72 3.39 -88.56
C GLY A 39 36.57 3.11 -87.60
N ILE A 40 36.53 3.81 -86.46
CA ILE A 40 35.44 3.69 -85.49
C ILE A 40 34.12 4.06 -86.20
N PRO A 41 33.10 3.18 -86.22
CA PRO A 41 31.82 3.46 -86.86
C PRO A 41 30.98 4.41 -85.99
N TRP A 42 31.37 5.70 -85.98
CA TRP A 42 30.74 6.76 -85.19
C TRP A 42 29.21 6.84 -85.38
N GLY A 43 28.69 6.44 -86.54
CA GLY A 43 27.25 6.39 -86.80
C GLY A 43 26.49 5.28 -86.06
N GLU A 44 27.10 4.10 -85.84
CA GLU A 44 26.48 3.02 -85.05
C GLU A 44 26.56 3.30 -83.56
N VAL A 45 27.70 3.83 -83.11
CA VAL A 45 27.90 4.32 -81.74
C VAL A 45 26.88 5.40 -81.40
N LEU A 46 26.59 6.33 -82.32
CA LEU A 46 25.60 7.37 -82.11
C LEU A 46 24.17 6.80 -81.97
N LYS A 47 23.79 5.81 -82.79
CA LYS A 47 22.48 5.14 -82.68
C LYS A 47 22.32 4.41 -81.36
N GLN A 48 23.35 3.68 -80.93
CA GLN A 48 23.35 3.01 -79.63
C GLN A 48 23.30 4.01 -78.47
N ALA A 49 24.03 5.12 -78.57
CA ALA A 49 24.01 6.19 -77.57
C ALA A 49 22.63 6.85 -77.46
N VAL A 50 21.96 7.11 -78.59
CA VAL A 50 20.58 7.64 -78.59
C VAL A 50 19.60 6.64 -77.99
N ASN A 51 19.72 5.34 -78.31
CA ASN A 51 18.88 4.29 -77.72
C ASN A 51 19.07 4.19 -76.19
N LEU A 52 20.33 4.24 -75.72
CA LEU A 52 20.65 4.27 -74.29
C LEU A 52 20.10 5.53 -73.62
N ALA A 53 20.18 6.69 -74.27
CA ALA A 53 19.65 7.95 -73.74
C ALA A 53 18.12 7.91 -73.61
N ILE A 54 17.40 7.33 -74.58
CA ILE A 54 15.94 7.14 -74.52
C ILE A 54 15.59 6.19 -73.36
N LEU A 55 16.27 5.05 -73.26
CA LEU A 55 16.06 4.08 -72.17
C LEU A 55 16.34 4.71 -70.79
N ALA A 56 17.46 5.43 -70.65
CA ALA A 56 17.81 6.14 -69.42
C ALA A 56 16.78 7.21 -69.06
N GLY A 57 16.27 7.96 -70.05
CA GLY A 57 15.22 8.95 -69.85
C GLY A 57 13.91 8.34 -69.34
N VAL A 58 13.44 7.26 -69.97
CA VAL A 58 12.24 6.53 -69.54
C VAL A 58 12.43 5.93 -68.14
N LEU A 59 13.60 5.34 -67.87
CA LEU A 59 13.91 4.77 -66.57
C LEU A 59 13.93 5.83 -65.47
N VAL A 60 14.60 6.97 -65.68
CA VAL A 60 14.64 8.07 -64.71
C VAL A 60 13.24 8.65 -64.47
N TYR A 61 12.43 8.83 -65.52
CA TYR A 61 11.06 9.31 -65.39
C TYR A 61 10.20 8.36 -64.54
N PHE A 62 10.33 7.04 -64.77
CA PHE A 62 9.54 6.04 -64.06
C PHE A 62 10.04 5.78 -62.63
N LEU A 63 11.36 5.77 -62.39
CA LEU A 63 11.96 5.49 -61.07
C LEU A 63 11.98 6.68 -60.11
N ARG A 64 11.93 7.93 -60.60
CA ARG A 64 11.96 9.12 -59.72
C ARG A 64 10.87 9.08 -58.65
N LYS A 65 9.66 8.66 -59.01
CA LYS A 65 8.52 8.60 -58.09
C LYS A 65 8.64 7.49 -57.02
N PRO A 66 8.85 6.20 -57.36
CA PRO A 66 8.97 5.13 -56.37
C PRO A 66 10.22 5.23 -55.49
N VAL A 67 11.35 5.69 -56.04
CA VAL A 67 12.59 5.86 -55.24
C VAL A 67 12.41 7.00 -54.22
N SER A 68 11.84 8.13 -54.64
CA SER A 68 11.57 9.24 -53.73
C SER A 68 10.54 8.87 -52.66
N SER A 69 9.49 8.10 -52.99
CA SER A 69 8.50 7.69 -52.00
C SER A 69 9.09 6.72 -50.98
N PHE A 70 9.91 5.75 -51.42
CA PHE A 70 10.55 4.79 -50.51
C PHE A 70 11.51 5.48 -49.53
N LEU A 71 12.32 6.43 -50.01
CA LEU A 71 13.21 7.21 -49.15
C LEU A 71 12.46 8.12 -48.18
N ALA A 72 11.35 8.73 -48.64
CA ALA A 72 10.50 9.56 -47.80
C ALA A 72 9.81 8.72 -46.70
N GLU A 73 9.29 7.54 -47.05
CA GLU A 73 8.68 6.61 -46.10
C GLU A 73 9.68 6.10 -45.07
N ARG A 74 10.88 5.70 -45.50
CA ARG A 74 11.95 5.27 -44.58
C ARG A 74 12.40 6.39 -43.65
N SER A 75 12.49 7.62 -44.17
CA SER A 75 12.80 8.80 -43.35
C SER A 75 11.70 9.11 -42.34
N ALA A 76 10.43 8.99 -42.75
CA ALA A 76 9.28 9.17 -41.87
C ALA A 76 9.22 8.10 -40.76
N LEU A 77 9.48 6.84 -41.10
CA LEU A 77 9.58 5.75 -40.12
C LEU A 77 10.69 5.98 -39.11
N LEU A 78 11.88 6.40 -39.56
CA LEU A 78 13.00 6.68 -38.67
C LEU A 78 12.70 7.86 -37.74
N ARG A 79 12.12 8.95 -38.28
CA ARG A 79 11.67 10.09 -37.47
C ARG A 79 10.64 9.66 -36.43
N LYS A 80 9.63 8.89 -36.84
CA LYS A 80 8.62 8.36 -35.93
C LYS A 80 9.24 7.49 -34.84
N ALA A 81 10.17 6.61 -35.18
CA ALA A 81 10.84 5.76 -34.19
C ALA A 81 11.66 6.58 -33.18
N ILE A 82 12.32 7.65 -33.63
CA ILE A 82 13.05 8.58 -32.74
C ILE A 82 12.07 9.34 -31.84
N ASP A 83 10.98 9.87 -32.38
CA ASP A 83 9.97 10.61 -31.63
C ASP A 83 9.27 9.71 -30.60
N ASP A 84 8.90 8.49 -30.99
CA ASP A 84 8.27 7.50 -30.10
C ASP A 84 9.24 7.08 -29.00
N ALA A 85 10.53 6.88 -29.30
CA ALA A 85 11.54 6.60 -28.29
C ALA A 85 11.78 7.78 -27.33
N ALA A 86 11.76 9.01 -27.85
CA ALA A 86 11.89 10.22 -27.03
C ALA A 86 10.69 10.39 -26.09
N LYS A 87 9.47 10.17 -26.60
CA LYS A 87 8.24 10.18 -25.78
C LYS A 87 8.26 9.09 -24.72
N ALA A 88 8.60 7.85 -25.08
CA ALA A 88 8.69 6.76 -24.12
C ALA A 88 9.70 7.03 -23.01
N ARG A 89 10.85 7.65 -23.34
CA ARG A 89 11.84 8.09 -22.34
C ARG A 89 11.30 9.19 -21.43
N ALA A 90 10.61 10.19 -21.98
CA ALA A 90 10.01 11.27 -21.21
C ALA A 90 8.94 10.74 -20.24
N GLU A 91 8.04 9.88 -20.73
CA GLU A 91 7.01 9.25 -19.90
C GLU A 91 7.62 8.35 -18.81
N ALA A 92 8.69 7.61 -19.11
CA ALA A 92 9.38 6.80 -18.13
C ALA A 92 10.06 7.67 -17.05
N ALA A 93 10.69 8.77 -17.43
CA ALA A 93 11.29 9.72 -16.50
C ALA A 93 10.23 10.39 -15.61
N GLU A 94 9.09 10.79 -16.17
CA GLU A 94 7.97 11.34 -15.42
C GLU A 94 7.44 10.32 -14.40
N LYS A 95 7.19 9.08 -14.83
CA LYS A 95 6.75 7.99 -13.93
C LYS A 95 7.76 7.71 -12.82
N LEU A 96 9.05 7.71 -13.13
CA LEU A 96 10.11 7.54 -12.13
C LEU A 96 10.06 8.66 -11.09
N SER A 97 10.00 9.91 -11.53
CA SER A 97 9.93 11.07 -10.63
C SER A 97 8.66 11.04 -9.75
N ALA A 98 7.53 10.61 -10.29
CA ALA A 98 6.29 10.46 -9.55
C ALA A 98 6.37 9.34 -8.50
N VAL A 99 7.02 8.23 -8.83
CA VAL A 99 7.25 7.12 -7.88
C VAL A 99 8.22 7.56 -6.79
N GLU A 100 9.34 8.20 -7.13
CA GLU A 100 10.30 8.73 -6.15
C GLU A 100 9.63 9.72 -5.19
N ALA A 101 8.85 10.65 -5.71
CA ALA A 101 8.08 11.60 -4.89
C ALA A 101 7.07 10.88 -3.98
N ARG A 102 6.41 9.82 -4.48
CA ARG A 102 5.47 9.01 -3.68
C ARG A 102 6.20 8.24 -2.59
N VAL A 103 7.35 7.65 -2.88
CA VAL A 103 8.18 6.95 -1.89
C VAL A 103 8.65 7.91 -0.81
N ALA A 104 9.15 9.10 -1.18
CA ALA A 104 9.57 10.11 -0.21
C ALA A 104 8.41 10.57 0.70
N ARG A 105 7.22 10.78 0.14
CA ARG A 105 6.01 11.10 0.93
C ARG A 105 5.66 9.97 1.90
N LEU A 106 5.63 8.72 1.43
CA LEU A 106 5.34 7.56 2.26
C LEU A 106 6.36 7.40 3.39
N SER A 107 7.65 7.63 3.13
CA SER A 107 8.67 7.61 4.18
C SER A 107 8.42 8.68 5.25
N GLY A 108 8.01 9.88 4.86
CA GLY A 108 7.63 10.94 5.79
C GLY A 108 6.34 10.64 6.57
N GLU A 109 5.34 10.04 5.92
CA GLU A 109 4.10 9.61 6.57
C GLU A 109 4.35 8.49 7.59
N ILE A 110 5.20 7.51 7.26
CA ILE A 110 5.61 6.44 8.18
C ILE A 110 6.33 7.02 9.40
N ALA A 111 7.25 7.96 9.19
CA ALA A 111 7.97 8.61 10.29
C ALA A 111 6.99 9.35 11.24
N GLN A 112 6.05 10.11 10.68
CA GLN A 112 5.01 10.78 11.48
C GLN A 112 4.07 9.79 12.17
N MET A 113 3.72 8.68 11.51
CA MET A 113 2.88 7.64 12.11
C MET A 113 3.58 7.00 13.31
N ASN A 114 4.86 6.66 13.17
CA ASN A 114 5.64 6.09 14.28
C ASN A 114 5.76 7.08 15.44
N GLU A 115 6.01 8.37 15.18
CA GLU A 115 6.07 9.39 16.23
C GLU A 115 4.74 9.53 16.98
N ARG A 116 3.61 9.50 16.25
CA ARG A 116 2.27 9.51 16.86
C ARG A 116 2.00 8.26 17.68
N MET A 117 2.34 7.08 17.16
CA MET A 117 2.20 5.81 17.88
C MET A 117 3.02 5.79 19.18
N ASP A 118 4.25 6.28 19.14
CA ASP A 118 5.10 6.37 20.32
C ASP A 118 4.55 7.36 21.36
N ALA A 119 4.02 8.49 20.92
CA ALA A 119 3.38 9.48 21.78
C ALA A 119 2.09 8.92 22.42
N GLU A 120 1.23 8.28 21.63
CA GLU A 120 0.01 7.64 22.11
C GLU A 120 0.32 6.51 23.08
N ALA A 121 1.28 5.63 22.77
CA ALA A 121 1.69 4.54 23.65
C ALA A 121 2.21 5.05 25.01
N ARG A 122 2.96 6.15 25.02
CA ARG A 122 3.42 6.79 26.27
C ARG A 122 2.26 7.38 27.07
N ALA A 123 1.35 8.09 26.41
CA ALA A 123 0.18 8.68 27.05
C ALA A 123 -0.74 7.61 27.64
N GLU A 124 -0.99 6.53 26.90
CA GLU A 124 -1.79 5.39 27.34
C GLU A 124 -1.11 4.67 28.52
N ALA A 125 0.20 4.42 28.44
CA ALA A 125 0.95 3.82 29.54
C ALA A 125 0.90 4.68 30.83
N GLU A 126 0.95 6.01 30.70
CA GLU A 126 0.81 6.92 31.84
C GLU A 126 -0.61 6.89 32.41
N GLN A 127 -1.63 6.89 31.54
CA GLN A 127 -3.03 6.83 31.95
C GLN A 127 -3.36 5.52 32.67
N ILE A 128 -2.88 4.39 32.14
CA ILE A 128 -2.94 3.08 32.79
C ILE A 128 -2.27 3.15 34.17
N ARG A 129 -1.03 3.63 34.27
CA ARG A 129 -0.36 3.73 35.58
C ARG A 129 -1.16 4.57 36.58
N LYS A 130 -1.74 5.69 36.14
CA LYS A 130 -2.58 6.54 37.00
C LYS A 130 -3.87 5.83 37.43
N SER A 131 -4.56 5.14 36.52
CA SER A 131 -5.80 4.43 36.85
C SER A 131 -5.54 3.28 37.81
N TYR A 132 -4.49 2.48 37.56
CA TYR A 132 -4.10 1.39 38.45
C TYR A 132 -3.65 1.90 39.83
N ALA A 133 -2.93 3.02 39.90
CA ALA A 133 -2.55 3.61 41.18
C ALA A 133 -3.79 4.06 42.00
N ALA A 134 -4.77 4.67 41.34
CA ALA A 134 -6.03 5.06 41.98
C ALA A 134 -6.85 3.84 42.44
N GLU A 135 -6.90 2.78 41.61
CA GLU A 135 -7.59 1.53 41.93
C GLU A 135 -6.95 0.81 43.13
N ILE A 136 -5.61 0.70 43.14
CA ILE A 136 -4.87 0.12 44.27
C ILE A 136 -5.11 0.92 45.55
N ALA A 137 -5.13 2.25 45.47
CA ALA A 137 -5.44 3.10 46.62
C ALA A 137 -6.87 2.85 47.14
N GLY A 138 -7.84 2.71 46.24
CA GLY A 138 -9.22 2.36 46.58
C GLY A 138 -9.34 0.99 47.25
N ILE A 139 -8.67 -0.03 46.70
CA ILE A 139 -8.65 -1.38 47.28
C ILE A 139 -8.03 -1.36 48.68
N ARG A 140 -6.93 -0.64 48.89
CA ARG A 140 -6.30 -0.51 50.21
C ARG A 140 -7.24 0.16 51.21
N ALA A 141 -7.84 1.28 50.84
CA ALA A 141 -8.78 1.99 51.70
C ALA A 141 -9.99 1.11 52.07
N GLN A 142 -10.51 0.36 51.11
CA GLN A 142 -11.62 -0.57 51.34
C GLN A 142 -11.19 -1.74 52.25
N ALA A 143 -10.01 -2.31 52.04
CA ALA A 143 -9.48 -3.39 52.88
C ALA A 143 -9.24 -2.93 54.33
N GLU A 144 -8.70 -1.72 54.52
CA GLU A 144 -8.53 -1.11 55.84
C GLU A 144 -9.88 -0.87 56.52
N PHE A 145 -10.85 -0.30 55.81
CA PHE A 145 -12.19 -0.08 56.34
C PHE A 145 -12.86 -1.40 56.75
N THR A 146 -12.89 -2.39 55.87
CA THR A 146 -13.44 -3.71 56.16
C THR A 146 -12.71 -4.37 57.34
N GLY A 147 -11.38 -4.30 57.38
CA GLY A 147 -10.58 -4.83 58.48
C GLY A 147 -10.93 -4.18 59.83
N GLN A 148 -11.10 -2.86 59.88
CA GLN A 148 -11.53 -2.16 61.09
C GLN A 148 -12.93 -2.59 61.54
N GLN A 149 -13.86 -2.78 60.60
CA GLN A 149 -15.21 -3.23 60.91
C GLN A 149 -15.23 -4.65 61.48
N GLU A 150 -14.46 -5.56 60.89
CA GLU A 150 -14.34 -6.94 61.40
C GLU A 150 -13.68 -6.98 62.79
N ILE A 151 -12.65 -6.16 63.05
CA ILE A 151 -12.06 -6.03 64.38
C ILE A 151 -13.09 -5.52 65.39
N LYS A 152 -13.88 -4.52 65.02
CA LYS A 152 -14.92 -3.97 65.89
C LYS A 152 -15.98 -5.02 66.21
N LYS A 153 -16.46 -5.75 65.20
CA LYS A 153 -17.44 -6.83 65.34
C LYS A 153 -16.91 -7.95 66.23
N ALA A 154 -15.67 -8.41 66.01
CA ALA A 154 -15.03 -9.43 66.83
C ALA A 154 -14.90 -8.99 68.30
N ARG A 155 -14.59 -7.71 68.56
CA ARG A 155 -14.55 -7.17 69.93
C ARG A 155 -15.92 -7.15 70.59
N GLU A 156 -16.97 -6.78 69.87
CA GLU A 156 -18.34 -6.78 70.38
C GLU A 156 -18.80 -8.20 70.72
N GLU A 157 -18.47 -9.18 69.87
CA GLU A 157 -18.79 -10.59 70.07
C GLU A 157 -18.05 -11.17 71.29
N LEU A 158 -16.73 -10.94 71.41
CA LEU A 158 -15.96 -11.33 72.60
C LEU A 158 -16.48 -10.69 73.89
N ARG A 159 -16.90 -9.41 73.83
CA ARG A 159 -17.45 -8.71 75.00
C ARG A 159 -18.79 -9.32 75.42
N ARG A 160 -19.62 -9.71 74.46
CA ARG A 160 -20.88 -10.41 74.73
C ARG A 160 -20.63 -11.77 75.37
N GLU A 161 -19.75 -12.59 74.80
CA GLU A 161 -19.39 -13.90 75.35
C GLU A 161 -18.83 -13.79 76.77
N ALA A 162 -17.92 -12.83 77.01
CA ALA A 162 -17.37 -12.59 78.33
C ALA A 162 -18.44 -12.17 79.35
N SER A 163 -19.43 -11.37 78.93
CA SER A 163 -20.56 -10.97 79.78
C SER A 163 -21.46 -12.17 80.11
N GLU A 164 -21.76 -13.02 79.13
CA GLU A 164 -22.55 -14.24 79.31
C GLU A 164 -21.84 -15.27 80.20
N LEU A 165 -20.52 -15.44 80.06
CA LEU A 165 -19.72 -16.29 80.95
C LEU A 165 -19.67 -15.73 82.38
N SER A 166 -19.50 -14.42 82.53
CA SER A 166 -19.47 -13.76 83.84
C SER A 166 -20.81 -13.87 84.56
N ALA A 167 -21.93 -13.67 83.84
CA ALA A 167 -23.28 -13.84 84.37
C ALA A 167 -23.52 -15.29 84.84
N ARG A 168 -23.10 -16.28 84.04
CA ARG A 168 -23.20 -17.70 84.42
C ARG A 168 -22.36 -18.04 85.67
N ALA A 169 -21.13 -17.54 85.74
CA ALA A 169 -20.27 -17.75 86.90
C ALA A 169 -20.84 -17.08 88.16
N ALA A 170 -21.40 -15.88 88.04
CA ALA A 170 -22.07 -15.19 89.13
C ALA A 170 -23.34 -15.95 89.58
N GLU A 171 -24.15 -16.45 88.64
CA GLU A 171 -25.32 -17.28 88.94
C GLU A 171 -24.91 -18.54 89.72
N GLU A 172 -23.87 -19.25 89.26
CA GLU A 172 -23.37 -20.46 89.92
C GLU A 172 -22.81 -20.17 91.32
N LEU A 173 -22.10 -19.05 91.49
CA LEU A 173 -21.60 -18.61 92.79
C LEU A 173 -22.76 -18.29 93.74
N VAL A 174 -23.72 -17.48 93.32
CA VAL A 174 -24.91 -17.12 94.11
C VAL A 174 -25.67 -18.38 94.50
N ARG A 175 -25.91 -19.31 93.59
CA ARG A 175 -26.56 -20.61 93.89
C ARG A 175 -25.82 -21.42 94.97
N ARG A 176 -24.49 -21.34 95.02
CA ARG A 176 -23.66 -22.08 95.99
C ARG A 176 -23.56 -21.39 97.36
N THR A 177 -23.64 -20.07 97.42
CA THR A 177 -23.42 -19.29 98.65
C THR A 177 -24.71 -18.76 99.30
N LEU A 178 -25.87 -18.90 98.66
CA LEU A 178 -27.13 -18.36 99.18
C LEU A 178 -27.53 -19.02 100.51
N THR A 179 -27.84 -18.19 101.50
CA THR A 179 -28.36 -18.64 102.80
C THR A 179 -29.88 -18.42 102.91
N PRO A 180 -30.59 -19.13 103.82
CA PRO A 180 -32.02 -18.90 104.07
C PRO A 180 -32.33 -17.45 104.49
N GLU A 181 -31.44 -16.83 105.28
CA GLU A 181 -31.56 -15.45 105.73
C GLU A 181 -31.47 -14.45 104.56
N ASP A 182 -30.61 -14.74 103.57
CA ASP A 182 -30.51 -13.94 102.35
C ASP A 182 -31.78 -14.04 101.49
N GLN A 183 -32.41 -15.20 101.39
CA GLN A 183 -33.67 -15.36 100.64
C GLN A 183 -34.80 -14.50 101.24
N GLU A 184 -34.99 -14.53 102.55
CA GLU A 184 -36.02 -13.71 103.19
C GLU A 184 -35.75 -12.21 103.05
N ARG A 185 -34.48 -11.79 103.15
CA ARG A 185 -34.07 -10.40 102.96
C ARG A 185 -34.39 -9.92 101.54
N LEU A 186 -34.02 -10.71 100.52
CA LEU A 186 -34.29 -10.40 99.11
C LEU A 186 -35.80 -10.29 98.82
N VAL A 187 -36.63 -11.16 99.41
CA VAL A 187 -38.10 -11.09 99.27
C VAL A 187 -38.66 -9.82 99.90
N ARG A 188 -38.20 -9.44 101.10
CA ARG A 188 -38.64 -8.20 101.77
C ARG A 188 -38.24 -6.94 100.98
N GLU A 189 -37.01 -6.89 100.45
CA GLU A 189 -36.54 -5.78 99.60
C GLU A 189 -37.36 -5.68 98.30
N ASN A 190 -37.66 -6.80 97.63
CA ASN A 190 -38.47 -6.80 96.41
C ASN A 190 -39.90 -6.31 96.64
N ILE A 191 -40.52 -6.70 97.75
CA ILE A 191 -41.86 -6.23 98.13
C ILE A 191 -41.86 -4.72 98.38
N GLN A 192 -40.85 -4.19 99.07
CA GLN A 192 -40.70 -2.75 99.30
C GLN A 192 -40.46 -1.95 98.01
N GLU A 193 -39.67 -2.49 97.08
CA GLU A 193 -39.39 -1.82 95.80
C GLU A 193 -40.65 -1.77 94.92
N ILE A 194 -41.43 -2.86 94.87
CA ILE A 194 -42.71 -2.89 94.16
C ILE A 194 -43.73 -1.93 94.80
N GLU A 195 -43.81 -1.86 96.13
CA GLU A 195 -44.66 -0.88 96.82
C GLU A 195 -44.23 0.58 96.57
N GLY A 196 -42.94 0.82 96.32
CA GLY A 196 -42.39 2.14 95.98
C GLY A 196 -42.63 2.58 94.54
N ILE A 197 -42.79 1.64 93.60
CA ILE A 197 -43.11 1.93 92.18
C ILE A 197 -44.62 2.10 91.97
N VAL A 198 -45.44 1.46 92.78
CA VAL A 198 -46.91 1.48 92.69
C VAL A 198 -47.54 2.70 93.41
N ARG A 199 -46.74 3.46 94.17
CA ARG A 199 -47.16 4.71 94.84
C ARG A 199 -46.63 5.93 94.09
#